data_AF-A0A2V5MML2-F1
#
_entry.id   AF-A0A2V5MML2-F1
#
_cell.length_a   1.000
_cell.length_b   1.000
_cell.length_c   1.000
_cell.angle_alpha   90.00
_cell.angle_beta   90.00
_cell.angle_gamma   90.00
#
_symmetry.space_group_name_H-M   'P 1'
#
loop_
_entity.id
_entity.type
_entity.pdbx_description
1 polymer ?
#
loop_
_entity_poly.entity_id
_entity_poly.type
_entity_poly.pdbx_seq_one_letter_code
_entity_poly.pdbx_strand_id
1 'polypeptide(L)'
;MRALLTAMNNWLTTGTKPPPSRYPRLSDGTLVLPERLDFPAIPKLNFTTRLHKAYRADYGPEFRTKGIVTLEPPKIGSAFPILVPAVDQDGNEIAGIKMPELAMPLATYTGWNLFNAQSGPTNEISSMAGSYIPFPRTRAERAAAKDPRRSVEERYTSRETYLGLIATVTLERIDQGYLLRQDMPEIVKRAAAHWDFQARKADE
;
A
#
# COMPACT_ATOMS: atom_id res chain seq x y z
N MET A 1 11.50 -10.77 0.76
CA MET A 1 11.75 -11.65 -0.40
C MET A 1 12.39 -12.99 -0.06
N ARG A 2 13.13 -13.15 1.06
CA ARG A 2 13.85 -14.40 1.37
C ARG A 2 12.95 -15.65 1.40
N ALA A 3 11.79 -15.56 2.06
CA ALA A 3 10.82 -16.67 2.12
C ALA A 3 10.36 -17.15 0.73
N LEU A 4 10.07 -16.22 -0.19
CA LEU A 4 9.61 -16.57 -1.53
C LEU A 4 10.72 -17.16 -2.41
N LEU A 5 11.98 -16.78 -2.19
CA LEU A 5 13.13 -17.43 -2.84
C LEU A 5 13.30 -18.87 -2.34
N THR A 6 13.16 -19.10 -1.03
CA THR A 6 13.14 -20.47 -0.46
C THR A 6 11.98 -21.27 -1.03
N ALA A 7 10.78 -20.69 -1.12
CA ALA A 7 9.61 -21.34 -1.69
C ALA A 7 9.81 -21.69 -3.17
N MET A 8 10.41 -20.80 -3.96
CA MET A 8 10.78 -21.06 -5.35
C MET A 8 11.78 -22.22 -5.47
N ASN A 9 12.82 -22.23 -4.64
CA ASN A 9 13.79 -23.33 -4.61
C ASN A 9 13.12 -24.66 -4.27
N ASN A 10 12.26 -24.69 -3.25
CA ASN A 10 11.56 -25.90 -2.85
C ASN A 10 10.62 -26.39 -3.95
N TRP A 11 10.00 -25.48 -4.69
CA TRP A 11 9.18 -25.84 -5.84
C TRP A 11 10.00 -26.51 -6.95
N LEU A 12 11.17 -25.96 -7.29
CA LEU A 12 12.05 -26.49 -8.33
C LEU A 12 12.72 -27.82 -7.94
N THR A 13 13.06 -28.00 -6.67
CA THR A 13 13.85 -29.14 -6.19
C THR A 13 13.01 -30.29 -5.64
N THR A 14 11.88 -29.99 -4.98
CA THR A 14 11.04 -30.98 -4.29
C THR A 14 9.59 -31.01 -4.78
N GLY A 15 9.21 -30.14 -5.71
CA GLY A 15 7.83 -30.01 -6.19
C GLY A 15 6.86 -29.33 -5.22
N THR A 16 7.34 -28.89 -4.04
CA THR A 16 6.51 -28.20 -3.04
C THR A 16 6.07 -26.84 -3.56
N LYS A 17 4.77 -26.65 -3.81
CA LYS A 17 4.24 -25.40 -4.38
C LYS A 17 4.49 -24.19 -3.44
N PRO A 18 4.82 -23.01 -3.99
CA PRO A 18 4.92 -21.79 -3.19
C PRO A 18 3.54 -21.38 -2.64
N PRO A 19 3.51 -20.52 -1.60
CA PRO A 19 2.25 -19.97 -1.13
C PRO A 19 1.54 -19.19 -2.25
N PRO A 20 0.19 -19.16 -2.26
CA PRO A 20 -0.56 -18.55 -3.34
C PRO A 20 -0.28 -17.04 -3.43
N SER A 21 -0.25 -16.50 -4.65
CA SER A 21 -0.18 -15.05 -4.85
C SER A 21 -1.43 -14.36 -4.29
N ARG A 22 -1.24 -13.21 -3.65
CA ARG A 22 -2.33 -12.32 -3.22
C ARG A 22 -2.14 -10.98 -3.91
N TYR A 23 -3.12 -10.58 -4.71
CA TYR A 23 -3.15 -9.29 -5.39
C TYR A 23 -4.60 -8.82 -5.49
N PRO A 24 -4.83 -7.51 -5.57
CA PRO A 24 -6.16 -6.94 -5.75
C PRO A 24 -6.89 -7.52 -6.98
N ARG A 25 -8.19 -7.82 -6.87
CA ARG A 25 -9.02 -8.34 -7.96
C ARG A 25 -10.34 -7.61 -8.08
N LEU A 26 -10.86 -7.57 -9.31
CA LEU A 26 -12.20 -7.06 -9.59
C LEU A 26 -13.28 -7.97 -8.97
N SER A 27 -13.06 -9.28 -9.00
CA SER A 27 -14.07 -10.28 -8.60
C SER A 27 -14.39 -10.29 -7.10
N ASP A 28 -13.47 -9.83 -6.26
CA ASP A 28 -13.66 -9.73 -4.80
C ASP A 28 -13.73 -8.26 -4.32
N GLY A 29 -13.84 -7.30 -5.24
CA GLY A 29 -13.98 -5.88 -4.93
C GLY A 29 -12.74 -5.22 -4.34
N THR A 30 -11.60 -5.92 -4.29
CA THR A 30 -10.36 -5.37 -3.74
C THR A 30 -9.56 -4.53 -4.74
N LEU A 31 -9.95 -4.54 -6.02
CA LEU A 31 -9.47 -3.65 -7.08
C LEU A 31 -10.65 -2.83 -7.61
N VAL A 32 -10.56 -1.50 -7.52
CA VAL A 32 -11.67 -0.59 -7.80
C VAL A 32 -11.27 0.52 -8.78
N LEU A 33 -12.28 1.16 -9.38
CA LEU A 33 -12.08 2.41 -10.10
C LEU A 33 -11.69 3.53 -9.12
N PRO A 34 -10.82 4.48 -9.50
CA PRO A 34 -10.44 5.61 -8.66
C PRO A 34 -11.63 6.39 -8.08
N GLU A 35 -12.71 6.53 -8.85
CA GLU A 35 -13.93 7.24 -8.42
C GLU A 35 -14.73 6.50 -7.33
N ARG A 36 -14.43 5.21 -7.12
CA ARG A 36 -15.02 4.36 -6.08
C ARG A 36 -14.06 4.10 -4.91
N LEU A 37 -12.86 4.68 -4.95
CA LEU A 37 -11.91 4.56 -3.86
C LEU A 37 -12.39 5.40 -2.67
N ASP A 38 -12.77 4.73 -1.59
CA ASP A 38 -13.18 5.37 -0.34
C ASP A 38 -11.95 5.71 0.53
N PHE A 39 -11.12 6.62 0.04
CA PHE A 39 -9.93 7.05 0.76
C PHE A 39 -10.29 8.06 1.86
N PRO A 40 -9.84 7.89 3.12
CA PRO A 40 -10.23 8.78 4.20
C PRO A 40 -9.77 10.22 3.96
N ALA A 41 -10.59 11.18 4.35
CA ALA A 41 -10.27 12.60 4.29
C ALA A 41 -9.21 12.98 5.35
N ILE A 42 -7.95 12.59 5.11
CA ILE A 42 -6.82 12.84 6.01
C ILE A 42 -6.46 14.33 5.97
N PRO A 43 -6.40 15.03 7.13
CA PRO A 43 -6.06 16.44 7.17
C PRO A 43 -4.70 16.73 6.53
N LYS A 44 -4.63 17.81 5.73
CA LYS A 44 -3.41 18.27 5.03
C LYS A 44 -2.85 17.30 3.98
N LEU A 45 -3.54 16.21 3.69
CA LEU A 45 -3.19 15.33 2.58
C LEU A 45 -4.08 15.66 1.39
N ASN A 46 -3.45 16.06 0.28
CA ASN A 46 -4.14 16.14 -0.99
C ASN A 46 -4.28 14.75 -1.59
N PHE A 47 -5.33 14.55 -2.37
CA PHE A 47 -5.51 13.37 -3.20
C PHE A 47 -5.44 13.81 -4.67
N THR A 48 -4.70 13.09 -5.50
CA THR A 48 -4.61 13.40 -6.92
C THR A 48 -5.59 12.57 -7.73
N THR A 49 -6.36 13.24 -8.59
CA THR A 49 -7.21 12.61 -9.60
C THR A 49 -6.61 12.72 -11.00
N ARG A 50 -5.43 13.35 -11.15
CA ARG A 50 -4.76 13.59 -12.43
C ARG A 50 -3.87 12.40 -12.81
N LEU A 51 -4.50 11.26 -13.00
CA LEU A 51 -3.83 10.04 -13.43
C LEU A 51 -3.51 10.11 -14.94
N HIS A 52 -2.31 9.69 -15.31
CA HIS A 52 -1.94 9.52 -16.72
C HIS A 52 -2.80 8.42 -17.34
N LYS A 53 -3.57 8.77 -18.37
CA LYS A 53 -4.42 7.83 -19.10
C LYS A 53 -3.69 7.31 -20.33
N ALA A 54 -3.60 6.00 -20.45
CA ALA A 54 -3.23 5.35 -21.70
C ALA A 54 -4.48 5.22 -22.57
N TYR A 55 -4.36 5.50 -23.86
CA TYR A 55 -5.45 5.37 -24.82
C TYR A 55 -5.19 4.22 -25.78
N ARG A 56 -6.26 3.60 -26.27
CA ARG A 56 -6.16 2.68 -27.40
C ARG A 56 -5.74 3.49 -28.63
N ALA A 57 -4.71 3.04 -29.33
CA ALA A 57 -4.27 3.64 -30.57
C ALA A 57 -4.44 2.63 -31.71
N ASP A 58 -5.09 3.05 -32.79
CA ASP A 58 -5.22 2.31 -34.03
C ASP A 58 -4.24 2.88 -35.06
N TYR A 59 -3.18 2.12 -35.32
CA TYR A 59 -2.13 2.40 -36.29
C TYR A 59 -2.45 1.81 -37.69
N GLY A 60 -3.66 1.29 -37.87
CA GLY A 60 -4.15 0.66 -39.08
C GLY A 60 -4.02 -0.87 -39.08
N PRO A 61 -4.63 -1.54 -40.08
CA PRO A 61 -4.90 -2.97 -40.05
C PRO A 61 -3.64 -3.86 -40.08
N GLU A 62 -2.54 -3.38 -40.67
CA GLU A 62 -1.31 -4.17 -40.81
C GLU A 62 -0.41 -4.14 -39.55
N PHE A 63 -0.71 -3.25 -38.60
CA PHE A 63 0.16 -3.02 -37.45
C PHE A 63 0.28 -4.25 -36.55
N ARG A 64 -0.84 -4.90 -36.21
CA ARG A 64 -0.82 -6.04 -35.28
C ARG A 64 -0.16 -7.29 -35.86
N THR A 65 -0.23 -7.49 -37.17
CA THR A 65 0.24 -8.71 -37.83
C THR A 65 1.63 -8.57 -38.43
N LYS A 66 1.98 -7.38 -38.96
CA LYS A 66 3.23 -7.13 -39.67
C LYS A 66 4.11 -6.05 -39.02
N GLY A 67 3.60 -5.33 -38.01
CA GLY A 67 4.30 -4.19 -37.42
C GLY A 67 4.33 -2.94 -38.30
N ILE A 68 3.55 -2.88 -39.39
CA ILE A 68 3.54 -1.76 -40.34
C ILE A 68 2.47 -0.74 -39.92
N VAL A 69 2.87 0.49 -39.63
CA VAL A 69 1.96 1.62 -39.38
C VAL A 69 1.44 2.13 -40.72
N THR A 70 0.12 2.11 -40.90
CA THR A 70 -0.56 2.55 -42.14
C THR A 70 -1.44 3.78 -41.91
N LEU A 71 -1.67 4.18 -40.66
CA LEU A 71 -2.35 5.41 -40.26
C LEU A 71 -1.44 6.26 -39.38
N GLU A 72 -1.10 7.47 -39.85
CA GLU A 72 -0.32 8.47 -39.13
C GLU A 72 -0.97 9.86 -39.29
N PRO A 73 -1.41 10.54 -38.21
CA PRO A 73 -1.37 10.07 -36.82
C PRO A 73 -2.35 8.91 -36.56
N PRO A 74 -2.09 8.06 -35.54
CA PRO A 74 -2.99 6.97 -35.20
C PRO A 74 -4.36 7.49 -34.76
N LYS A 75 -5.41 6.71 -35.03
CA LYS A 75 -6.74 7.01 -34.50
C LYS A 75 -6.77 6.67 -33.02
N ILE A 76 -7.04 7.66 -32.19
CA ILE A 76 -7.12 7.49 -30.73
C ILE A 76 -8.54 7.07 -30.33
N GLY A 77 -8.63 5.92 -29.70
CA GLY A 77 -9.85 5.37 -29.13
C GLY A 77 -10.01 5.67 -27.64
N SER A 78 -10.83 4.86 -26.97
CA SER A 78 -11.10 5.00 -25.54
C SER A 78 -9.87 4.75 -24.66
N ALA A 79 -9.85 5.40 -23.51
CA ALA A 79 -8.84 5.16 -22.47
C ALA A 79 -8.90 3.71 -21.96
N PHE A 80 -7.76 3.16 -21.58
CA PHE A 80 -7.72 1.96 -20.76
C PHE A 80 -8.23 2.30 -19.35
N PRO A 81 -9.05 1.42 -18.73
CA PRO A 81 -9.48 1.63 -17.37
C PRO A 81 -8.26 1.62 -16.45
N ILE A 82 -8.19 2.60 -15.56
CA ILE A 82 -7.22 2.63 -14.47
C ILE A 82 -7.94 2.09 -13.25
N LEU A 83 -7.31 1.14 -12.58
CA LEU A 83 -7.84 0.54 -11.36
C LEU A 83 -6.79 0.68 -10.26
N VAL A 84 -7.25 0.86 -9.04
CA VAL A 84 -6.43 1.02 -7.85
C VAL A 84 -6.87 0.02 -6.78
N PRO A 85 -5.96 -0.46 -5.92
CA PRO A 85 -6.34 -1.28 -4.79
C PRO A 85 -7.31 -0.53 -3.87
N ALA A 86 -8.36 -1.19 -3.42
CA ALA A 86 -9.24 -0.66 -2.38
C ALA A 86 -8.49 -0.54 -1.05
N VAL A 87 -8.91 0.41 -0.22
CA VAL A 87 -8.31 0.71 1.09
C VAL A 87 -9.31 0.50 2.22
N ASP A 88 -8.80 0.31 3.44
CA ASP A 88 -9.59 0.34 4.65
C ASP A 88 -9.86 1.79 5.11
N GLN A 89 -10.57 1.93 6.23
CA GLN A 89 -10.89 3.22 6.86
C GLN A 89 -9.65 4.08 7.20
N ASP A 90 -8.47 3.47 7.20
CA ASP A 90 -7.20 4.13 7.49
C ASP A 90 -6.43 4.47 6.22
N GLY A 91 -6.98 4.19 5.04
CA GLY A 91 -6.33 4.46 3.76
C GLY A 91 -5.22 3.47 3.41
N ASN A 92 -5.13 2.32 4.11
CA ASN A 92 -4.19 1.26 3.79
C ASN A 92 -4.85 0.20 2.91
N GLU A 93 -4.14 -0.35 1.91
CA GLU A 93 -4.72 -1.31 0.98
C GLU A 93 -5.25 -2.57 1.69
N ILE A 94 -6.43 -3.08 1.32
CA ILE A 94 -7.02 -4.27 1.95
C ILE A 94 -6.47 -5.59 1.40
N ALA A 95 -6.06 -5.60 0.13
CA ALA A 95 -5.54 -6.78 -0.54
C ALA A 95 -4.01 -6.80 -0.58
N GLY A 96 -3.47 -7.94 -1.02
CA GLY A 96 -2.03 -8.18 -1.09
C GLY A 96 -1.48 -8.90 0.14
N ILE A 97 -0.15 -8.99 0.20
CA ILE A 97 0.56 -9.59 1.33
C ILE A 97 0.98 -8.45 2.26
N LYS A 98 0.19 -8.22 3.33
CA LYS A 98 0.51 -7.19 4.31
C LYS A 98 1.69 -7.63 5.18
N MET A 99 2.74 -6.81 5.18
CA MET A 99 3.78 -6.90 6.21
C MET A 99 3.16 -6.65 7.58
N PRO A 100 3.72 -7.19 8.69
CA PRO A 100 3.15 -7.03 10.02
C PRO A 100 2.84 -5.58 10.41
N GLU A 101 3.70 -4.63 10.01
CA GLU A 101 3.50 -3.19 10.25
C GLU A 101 2.35 -2.58 9.44
N LEU A 102 1.99 -3.13 8.27
CA LEU A 102 0.81 -2.71 7.52
C LEU A 102 -0.47 -3.40 8.03
N ALA A 103 -0.34 -4.58 8.63
CA ALA A 103 -1.46 -5.25 9.27
C ALA A 103 -1.84 -4.58 10.61
N MET A 104 -0.83 -4.15 11.37
CA MET A 104 -0.97 -3.36 12.59
C MET A 104 -0.39 -1.96 12.36
N PRO A 105 -1.09 -1.07 11.64
CA PRO A 105 -0.54 0.22 11.24
C PRO A 105 -0.42 1.19 12.40
N LEU A 106 0.62 2.03 12.33
CA LEU A 106 0.80 3.27 13.09
C LEU A 106 0.62 4.52 12.21
N ALA A 107 0.38 4.32 10.91
CA ALA A 107 0.24 5.34 9.89
C ALA A 107 -0.62 4.83 8.72
N THR A 108 -1.02 5.75 7.85
CA THR A 108 -1.42 5.42 6.49
C THR A 108 -0.17 5.32 5.64
N TYR A 109 -0.04 4.22 4.90
CA TYR A 109 1.03 3.97 3.96
C TYR A 109 0.46 4.05 2.55
N THR A 110 1.00 4.93 1.71
CA THR A 110 0.65 4.99 0.29
C THR A 110 1.87 4.66 -0.56
N GLY A 111 1.66 4.12 -1.76
CA GLY A 111 2.74 3.87 -2.73
C GLY A 111 3.24 5.10 -3.49
N TRP A 112 2.85 6.31 -3.09
CA TRP A 112 3.09 7.55 -3.81
C TRP A 112 3.24 8.72 -2.86
N ASN A 113 4.06 9.72 -3.23
CA ASN A 113 4.16 11.02 -2.59
C ASN A 113 3.76 12.13 -3.58
N LEU A 114 3.03 13.14 -3.11
CA LEU A 114 2.79 14.37 -3.87
C LEU A 114 3.93 15.36 -3.66
N PHE A 115 4.07 16.34 -4.55
CA PHE A 115 5.00 17.44 -4.31
C PHE A 115 4.61 18.21 -3.05
N ASN A 116 5.61 18.66 -2.28
CA ASN A 116 5.40 19.72 -1.31
C ASN A 116 5.35 21.08 -2.03
N ALA A 117 4.80 22.09 -1.37
CA ALA A 117 4.58 23.42 -1.97
C ALA A 117 5.87 24.14 -2.39
N GLN A 118 7.03 23.76 -1.84
CA GLN A 118 8.34 24.34 -2.19
C GLN A 118 8.96 23.67 -3.41
N SER A 119 8.53 22.45 -3.76
CA SER A 119 9.16 21.63 -4.81
C SER A 119 8.25 21.37 -6.02
N GLY A 120 6.95 21.71 -5.95
CA GLY A 120 6.04 21.57 -7.09
C GLY A 120 4.56 21.66 -6.73
N PRO A 121 3.67 21.37 -7.71
CA PRO A 121 2.23 21.38 -7.49
C PRO A 121 1.79 20.30 -6.50
N THR A 122 1.15 20.71 -5.40
CA THR A 122 0.79 19.82 -4.28
C THR A 122 -0.31 18.80 -4.57
N ASN A 123 -0.79 18.75 -5.81
CA ASN A 123 -1.78 17.81 -6.33
C ASN A 123 -1.21 16.88 -7.43
N GLU A 124 0.10 16.93 -7.68
CA GLU A 124 0.79 16.06 -8.63
C GLU A 124 1.74 15.09 -7.90
N ILE A 125 1.87 13.87 -8.45
CA ILE A 125 2.78 12.86 -7.91
C ILE A 125 4.21 13.33 -8.14
N SER A 126 4.98 13.41 -7.06
CA SER A 126 6.41 13.70 -7.08
C SER A 126 7.23 12.41 -7.25
N SER A 127 6.87 11.36 -6.52
CA SER A 127 7.55 10.06 -6.61
C SER A 127 6.63 8.91 -6.23
N MET A 128 6.99 7.70 -6.66
CA MET A 128 6.42 6.45 -6.16
C MET A 128 7.25 5.83 -5.02
N ALA A 129 8.11 6.64 -4.37
CA ALA A 129 8.58 6.29 -3.05
C ALA A 129 7.35 6.36 -2.13
N GLY A 130 7.13 5.36 -1.27
CA GLY A 130 5.93 5.35 -0.44
C GLY A 130 5.87 6.50 0.56
N SER A 131 4.67 6.89 1.00
CA SER A 131 4.49 7.83 2.11
C SER A 131 4.31 7.11 3.44
N TYR A 132 4.72 7.80 4.50
CA TYR A 132 4.35 7.49 5.88
C TYR A 132 3.55 8.68 6.42
N ILE A 133 2.24 8.51 6.58
CA ILE A 133 1.32 9.57 7.01
C ILE A 133 0.82 9.19 8.41
N PRO A 134 1.46 9.72 9.47
CA PRO A 134 1.26 9.19 10.81
C PRO A 134 -0.18 9.31 11.29
N PHE A 135 -0.63 8.35 12.10
CA PHE A 135 -1.87 8.51 12.85
C PHE A 135 -1.69 9.54 13.97
N PRO A 136 -2.77 10.25 14.38
CA PRO A 136 -2.72 11.05 15.60
C PRO A 136 -2.28 10.18 16.78
N ARG A 137 -1.48 10.71 17.69
CA ARG A 137 -1.01 9.92 18.85
C ARG A 137 -2.13 9.73 19.85
N THR A 138 -2.90 10.79 20.08
CA THR A 138 -3.98 10.84 21.08
C THR A 138 -5.33 11.16 20.45
N ARG A 139 -6.42 10.87 21.17
CA ARG A 139 -7.79 11.28 20.85
C ARG A 139 -7.90 12.80 20.80
N ALA A 140 -7.19 13.50 21.68
CA ALA A 140 -7.15 14.96 21.69
C ALA A 140 -6.50 15.51 20.40
N GLU A 141 -5.35 14.97 20.00
CA GLU A 141 -4.69 15.31 18.72
C GLU A 141 -5.60 15.01 17.53
N ARG A 142 -6.24 13.83 17.52
CA ARG A 142 -7.19 13.43 16.48
C ARG A 142 -8.34 14.42 16.36
N ALA A 143 -8.96 14.78 17.48
CA ALA A 143 -10.08 15.72 17.51
C ALA A 143 -9.67 17.12 17.06
N ALA A 144 -8.51 17.61 17.51
CA ALA A 144 -7.97 18.90 17.11
C ALA A 144 -7.65 18.96 15.60
N ALA A 145 -7.07 17.89 15.06
CA ALA A 145 -6.79 17.77 13.63
C ALA A 145 -8.02 17.46 12.77
N LYS A 146 -9.15 17.04 13.40
CA LYS A 146 -10.33 16.48 12.73
C LYS A 146 -9.99 15.28 11.86
N ASP A 147 -9.06 14.45 12.32
CA ASP A 147 -8.63 13.25 11.59
C ASP A 147 -9.68 12.13 11.77
N PRO A 148 -10.22 11.54 10.69
CA PRO A 148 -11.20 10.47 10.80
C PRO A 148 -10.59 9.19 11.40
N ARG A 149 -9.29 8.96 11.19
CA ARG A 149 -8.59 7.75 11.59
C ARG A 149 -8.45 7.70 13.11
N ARG A 150 -8.63 6.51 13.71
CA ARG A 150 -8.37 6.32 15.14
C ARG A 150 -6.91 6.65 15.47
N SER A 151 -6.71 7.30 16.60
CA SER A 151 -5.37 7.59 17.12
C SER A 151 -4.64 6.33 17.58
N VAL A 152 -3.32 6.43 17.80
CA VAL A 152 -2.49 5.33 18.32
C VAL A 152 -3.00 4.87 19.68
N GLU A 153 -3.29 5.79 20.61
CA GLU A 153 -3.82 5.44 21.95
C GLU A 153 -5.20 4.77 21.88
N GLU A 154 -6.01 5.14 20.89
CA GLU A 154 -7.32 4.52 20.70
C GLU A 154 -7.20 3.11 20.13
N ARG A 155 -6.11 2.78 19.41
CA ARG A 155 -5.89 1.48 18.77
C ARG A 155 -5.19 0.48 19.67
N TYR A 156 -4.14 0.92 20.34
CA TYR A 156 -3.23 0.07 21.08
C TYR A 156 -3.11 0.58 22.51
N THR A 157 -3.51 -0.25 23.46
CA THR A 157 -3.49 0.11 24.89
C THR A 157 -2.08 0.32 25.42
N SER A 158 -1.09 -0.36 24.86
CA SER A 158 0.31 -0.20 25.23
C SER A 158 1.27 -0.64 24.12
N ARG A 159 2.56 -0.32 24.30
CA ARG A 159 3.65 -0.79 23.45
C ARG A 159 3.71 -2.32 23.38
N GLU A 160 3.54 -2.98 24.52
CA GLU A 160 3.56 -4.44 24.65
C GLU A 160 2.40 -5.05 23.89
N THR A 161 1.22 -4.43 23.96
CA THR A 161 0.03 -4.86 23.20
C THR A 161 0.30 -4.79 21.69
N TYR A 162 0.84 -3.66 21.22
CA TYR A 162 1.22 -3.49 19.82
C TYR A 162 2.25 -4.53 19.36
N LEU A 163 3.34 -4.73 20.13
CA LEU A 163 4.36 -5.71 19.79
C LEU A 163 3.85 -7.16 19.84
N GLY A 164 2.93 -7.48 20.75
CA GLY A 164 2.25 -8.77 20.80
C GLY A 164 1.41 -9.04 19.55
N LEU A 165 0.68 -8.02 19.06
CA LEU A 165 -0.07 -8.12 17.81
C LEU A 165 0.86 -8.26 16.59
N ILE A 166 1.95 -7.51 16.55
CA ILE A 166 2.99 -7.65 15.51
C ILE A 166 3.57 -9.07 15.51
N ALA A 167 3.91 -9.62 16.68
CA ALA A 167 4.42 -10.97 16.81
C ALA A 167 3.38 -12.01 16.32
N THR A 168 2.11 -11.84 16.68
CA THR A 168 1.01 -12.70 16.26
C THR A 168 0.87 -12.72 14.73
N VAL A 169 0.77 -11.55 14.10
CA VAL A 169 0.68 -11.46 12.63
C VAL A 169 1.94 -12.00 11.96
N THR A 170 3.12 -11.77 12.55
CA THR A 170 4.37 -12.31 12.01
C THR A 170 4.35 -13.83 11.98
N LEU A 171 3.90 -14.47 13.05
CA LEU A 171 3.74 -15.94 13.12
C LEU A 171 2.74 -16.44 12.07
N GLU A 172 1.58 -15.78 11.92
CA GLU A 172 0.62 -16.14 10.86
C GLU A 172 1.23 -16.06 9.45
N ARG A 173 2.06 -15.05 9.18
CA ARG A 173 2.75 -14.92 7.89
C ARG A 173 3.86 -15.95 7.70
N ILE A 174 4.50 -16.40 8.78
CA ILE A 174 5.45 -17.52 8.75
C ILE A 174 4.72 -18.81 8.41
N ASP A 175 3.60 -19.08 9.07
CA ASP A 175 2.79 -20.29 8.84
C ASP A 175 2.20 -20.32 7.43
N GLN A 176 1.86 -19.15 6.88
CA GLN A 176 1.44 -18.98 5.49
C GLN A 176 2.59 -19.05 4.48
N GLY A 177 3.85 -19.17 4.91
CA GLY A 177 5.03 -19.26 4.04
C GLY A 177 5.49 -17.93 3.42
N TYR A 178 4.97 -16.79 3.87
CA TYR A 178 5.34 -15.46 3.36
C TYR A 178 6.53 -14.83 4.09
N LEU A 179 6.83 -15.28 5.31
CA LEU A 179 8.00 -14.86 6.10
C LEU A 179 8.78 -16.08 6.58
N LEU A 180 10.08 -15.91 6.85
CA LEU A 180 10.87 -16.95 7.51
C LEU A 180 10.85 -16.73 9.01
N ARG A 181 10.87 -17.82 9.80
CA ARG A 181 10.91 -17.76 11.27
C ARG A 181 12.08 -16.91 11.78
N GLN A 182 13.23 -16.99 11.13
CA GLN A 182 14.43 -16.22 11.46
C GLN A 182 14.29 -14.70 11.22
N ASP A 183 13.29 -14.23 10.45
CA ASP A 183 13.07 -12.81 10.21
C ASP A 183 12.31 -12.14 11.38
N MET A 184 11.66 -12.93 12.25
CA MET A 184 10.79 -12.42 13.32
C MET A 184 11.48 -11.47 14.31
N PRO A 185 12.70 -11.75 14.83
CA PRO A 185 13.35 -10.85 15.79
C PRO A 185 13.57 -9.45 15.23
N GLU A 186 14.01 -9.34 13.97
CA GLU A 186 14.27 -8.04 13.33
C GLU A 186 12.97 -7.29 13.01
N ILE A 187 11.91 -8.00 12.61
CA ILE A 187 10.59 -7.40 12.40
C ILE A 187 10.06 -6.79 13.71
N VAL A 188 10.11 -7.53 14.81
CA VAL A 188 9.64 -7.04 16.11
C VAL A 188 10.49 -5.87 16.60
N LYS A 189 11.81 -5.94 16.42
CA LYS A 189 12.74 -4.85 16.76
C LYS A 189 12.44 -3.57 15.97
N ARG A 190 12.20 -3.69 14.66
CA ARG A 190 11.84 -2.56 13.80
C ARG A 190 10.49 -1.97 14.19
N ALA A 191 9.49 -2.81 14.46
CA ALA A 191 8.18 -2.36 14.92
C ALA A 191 8.28 -1.60 16.26
N ALA A 192 9.14 -2.07 17.18
CA ALA A 192 9.45 -1.38 18.43
C ALA A 192 10.03 0.03 18.18
N ALA A 193 11.02 0.15 17.28
CA ALA A 193 11.58 1.46 16.93
C ALA A 193 10.54 2.40 16.29
N HIS A 194 9.66 1.87 15.43
CA HIS A 194 8.55 2.63 14.86
C HIS A 194 7.54 3.11 15.92
N TRP A 195 7.20 2.24 16.89
CA TRP A 195 6.40 2.63 18.03
C TRP A 195 7.07 3.77 18.80
N ASP A 196 8.35 3.63 19.12
CA ASP A 196 9.10 4.61 19.91
C ASP A 196 9.23 5.96 19.18
N PHE A 197 9.21 5.96 17.84
CA PHE A 197 9.14 7.19 17.04
C PHE A 197 7.72 7.80 17.03
N GLN A 198 6.70 6.98 16.82
CA GLN A 198 5.34 7.47 16.59
C GLN A 198 4.58 7.80 17.88
N ALA A 199 4.71 6.96 18.90
CA ALA A 199 3.94 7.02 20.14
C ALA A 199 4.60 7.87 21.23
N ARG A 200 5.84 8.36 21.02
CA ARG A 200 6.47 9.30 21.95
C ARG A 200 5.63 10.56 22.03
N LYS A 201 5.20 10.94 23.23
CA LYS A 201 4.73 12.31 23.46
C LYS A 201 5.87 13.25 23.05
N ALA A 202 5.54 14.37 22.39
CA ALA A 202 6.51 15.44 22.28
C ALA A 202 6.93 15.80 23.70
N ASP A 203 8.20 15.62 24.03
CA ASP A 203 8.76 16.07 25.29
C ASP A 203 8.45 17.59 25.39
N GLU A 204 7.88 18.02 26.52
CA GLU A 204 7.67 19.43 26.88
C GLU A 204 8.99 20.22 26.88
#